data_AF-A0A3A5Z8U9-F1
#
_entry.id   AF-A0A3A5Z8U9-F1
#
_cell.length_a   1.000
_cell.length_b   1.000
_cell.length_c   1.000
_cell.angle_alpha   90.00
_cell.angle_beta   90.00
_cell.angle_gamma   90.00
#
_symmetry.space_group_name_H-M   'P 1'
#
loop_
_entity.id
_entity.type
_entity.pdbx_description
1 polymer ?
#
loop_
_entity_poly.entity_id
_entity_poly.type
_entity_poly.pdbx_seq_one_letter_code
_entity_poly.pdbx_strand_id
1 'polypeptide(L)'
;MNRFTIDVDFISFAGMKENFDLLFNVLMVFIQDNEFRLCLDSSNIALAEYNKIALESEAIRFWFKCLFETEQSRKYIDYIKIEKQKYSHDKQIYIEICNCSYSKNKRIIVANKQSYGELMDILSEKQINLLDGYEAKSMLNTRVMQISYGNNSPNINGNNNIVKK
;
A
#
# COMPACT_ATOMS: atom_id res chain seq x y z
N MET A 1 -8.39 7.34 -8.10
CA MET A 1 -7.15 6.82 -7.49
C MET A 1 -7.38 5.38 -7.04
N ASN A 2 -6.37 4.54 -7.17
CA ASN A 2 -6.45 3.10 -6.90
C ASN A 2 -5.81 2.86 -5.54
N ARG A 3 -6.60 2.56 -4.51
CA ARG A 3 -6.08 2.35 -3.16
C ARG A 3 -5.84 0.88 -2.86
N PHE A 4 -4.80 0.63 -2.08
CA PHE A 4 -4.43 -0.68 -1.61
C PHE A 4 -4.54 -0.72 -0.09
N THR A 5 -4.75 -1.90 0.45
CA THR A 5 -4.55 -2.25 1.86
C THR A 5 -3.66 -3.48 1.87
N ILE A 6 -2.86 -3.68 2.91
CA ILE A 6 -1.84 -4.72 2.90
C ILE A 6 -2.11 -5.62 4.10
N ASP A 7 -2.21 -6.92 3.84
CA ASP A 7 -2.38 -7.94 4.86
C ASP A 7 -1.05 -8.20 5.60
N VAL A 8 -1.12 -8.57 6.88
CA VAL A 8 0.09 -8.80 7.70
C VAL A 8 0.96 -9.93 7.17
N ASP A 9 0.37 -10.99 6.62
CA ASP A 9 1.12 -12.12 6.06
C ASP A 9 1.93 -11.64 4.85
N PHE A 10 1.36 -10.71 4.07
CA PHE A 10 2.09 -10.07 2.98
C PHE A 10 3.26 -9.22 3.49
N ILE A 11 3.09 -8.43 4.55
CA ILE A 11 4.19 -7.63 5.12
C ILE A 11 5.35 -8.54 5.50
N SER A 12 5.03 -9.67 6.15
CA SER A 12 6.03 -10.67 6.57
C SER A 12 6.76 -11.29 5.37
N PHE A 13 6.01 -11.67 4.33
CA PHE A 13 6.57 -12.22 3.09
C PHE A 13 7.40 -11.18 2.30
N ALA A 14 6.87 -9.98 2.11
CA ALA A 14 7.50 -8.92 1.33
C ALA A 14 8.69 -8.28 2.05
N GLY A 15 8.74 -8.38 3.38
CA GLY A 15 9.89 -8.00 4.20
C GLY A 15 11.13 -8.86 3.98
N MET A 16 11.02 -10.00 3.28
CA MET A 16 12.19 -10.78 2.87
C MET A 16 13.06 -9.99 1.88
N LYS A 17 14.40 -10.11 1.98
CA LYS A 17 15.37 -9.32 1.18
C LYS A 17 15.07 -9.29 -0.32
N GLU A 18 14.60 -10.39 -0.89
CA GLU A 18 14.29 -10.56 -2.31
C GLU A 18 13.00 -9.86 -2.77
N ASN A 19 12.13 -9.46 -1.83
CA ASN A 19 10.86 -8.77 -2.12
C ASN A 19 10.79 -7.35 -1.56
N PHE A 20 11.91 -6.85 -1.04
CA PHE A 20 11.97 -5.56 -0.35
C PHE A 20 11.51 -4.38 -1.24
N ASP A 21 11.92 -4.37 -2.51
CA ASP A 21 11.52 -3.34 -3.47
C ASP A 21 10.00 -3.32 -3.72
N LEU A 22 9.34 -4.48 -3.64
CA LEU A 22 7.89 -4.54 -3.77
C LEU A 22 7.22 -3.83 -2.59
N LEU A 23 7.65 -4.13 -1.38
CA LEU A 23 7.12 -3.50 -0.18
C LEU A 23 7.31 -1.99 -0.23
N PHE A 24 8.51 -1.53 -0.63
CA PHE A 24 8.80 -0.10 -0.79
C PHE A 24 7.88 0.56 -1.84
N ASN A 25 7.73 -0.05 -3.02
CA ASN A 25 6.86 0.48 -4.08
C ASN A 25 5.38 0.53 -3.67
N VAL A 26 4.91 -0.48 -2.94
CA VAL A 26 3.54 -0.51 -2.40
C VAL A 26 3.35 0.60 -1.38
N LEU A 27 4.31 0.78 -0.45
CA LEU A 27 4.28 1.84 0.55
C LEU A 27 4.17 3.23 -0.09
N MET A 28 4.99 3.50 -1.11
CA MET A 28 4.98 4.77 -1.83
C MET A 28 3.60 5.12 -2.41
N VAL A 29 2.88 4.13 -2.93
CA VAL A 29 1.53 4.32 -3.47
C VAL A 29 0.49 4.47 -2.37
N PHE A 30 0.58 3.67 -1.30
CA PHE A 30 -0.39 3.65 -0.21
C PHE A 30 -0.63 5.04 0.41
N ILE A 31 0.37 5.91 0.46
CA ILE A 31 0.28 7.18 1.20
C ILE A 31 -0.05 8.37 0.32
N GLN A 32 0.43 8.41 -0.92
CA GLN A 32 -0.09 9.38 -1.88
C GLN A 32 -1.62 9.27 -1.97
N ASP A 33 -2.14 8.05 -1.82
CA ASP A 33 -3.56 7.76 -1.81
C ASP A 33 -4.28 8.03 -0.45
N ASN A 34 -3.56 8.21 0.66
CA ASN A 34 -4.09 8.31 2.03
C ASN A 34 -3.57 9.53 2.82
N GLU A 35 -3.11 10.58 2.12
CA GLU A 35 -2.48 11.79 2.67
C GLU A 35 -3.21 12.44 3.87
N PHE A 36 -4.53 12.25 4.00
CA PHE A 36 -5.35 12.80 5.08
C PHE A 36 -6.16 11.77 5.88
N ARG A 37 -5.99 10.46 5.63
CA ARG A 37 -6.73 9.43 6.38
C ARG A 37 -5.97 8.10 6.44
N LEU A 38 -5.73 7.61 7.65
CA LEU A 38 -5.09 6.33 7.90
C LEU A 38 -6.04 5.42 8.69
N CYS A 39 -6.40 4.27 8.11
CA CYS A 39 -7.18 3.25 8.81
C CYS A 39 -6.22 2.26 9.46
N LEU A 40 -6.27 2.13 10.79
CA LEU A 40 -5.39 1.28 11.58
C LEU A 40 -6.18 0.17 12.27
N ASP A 41 -5.55 -0.99 12.42
CA ASP A 41 -6.06 -2.02 13.31
C ASP A 41 -5.84 -1.60 14.78
N SER A 42 -6.80 -1.91 15.65
CA SER A 42 -6.72 -1.55 17.08
C SER A 42 -5.51 -2.15 17.81
N SER A 43 -4.90 -3.19 17.24
CA SER A 43 -3.75 -3.90 17.79
C SER A 43 -2.42 -3.44 17.16
N ASN A 44 -2.44 -2.45 16.27
CA ASN A 44 -1.30 -1.94 15.50
C ASN A 44 -0.42 -3.04 14.86
N ILE A 45 -0.99 -4.18 14.48
CA ILE A 45 -0.26 -5.35 13.96
C ILE A 45 0.53 -4.98 12.71
N ALA A 46 -0.12 -4.38 11.71
CA ALA A 46 0.55 -3.98 10.47
C ALA A 46 1.63 -2.93 10.73
N LEU A 47 1.33 -1.97 11.61
CA LEU A 47 2.25 -0.90 12.00
C LEU A 47 3.48 -1.44 12.75
N ALA A 48 3.30 -2.44 13.61
CA ALA A 48 4.38 -3.09 14.34
C ALA A 48 5.32 -3.85 13.38
N GLU A 49 4.78 -4.56 12.40
CA GLU A 49 5.59 -5.23 11.39
C GLU A 49 6.34 -4.24 10.48
N TYR A 50 5.71 -3.12 10.09
CA TYR A 50 6.42 -2.06 9.39
C TYR A 50 7.60 -1.51 10.18
N ASN A 51 7.44 -1.32 11.50
CA ASN A 51 8.52 -0.84 12.35
C ASN A 51 9.70 -1.82 12.39
N LYS A 52 9.45 -3.14 12.45
CA LYS A 52 10.52 -4.14 12.41
C LYS A 52 11.30 -4.08 11.09
N ILE A 53 10.57 -4.05 9.97
CA ILE A 53 11.19 -3.99 8.64
C ILE A 53 11.95 -2.67 8.43
N ALA A 54 11.43 -1.56 8.96
CA ALA A 54 12.11 -0.27 8.92
C ALA A 54 13.47 -0.28 9.65
N LEU A 55 13.67 -1.10 10.68
CA LEU A 55 14.99 -1.21 11.32
C LEU A 55 16.04 -1.75 10.36
N GLU A 56 15.63 -2.61 9.44
CA GLU A 56 16.52 -3.32 8.50
C GLU A 56 16.73 -2.57 7.18
N SER A 57 16.02 -1.47 6.95
CA SER A 57 16.14 -0.68 5.72
C SER A 57 16.01 0.82 5.94
N GLU A 58 17.09 1.52 5.59
CA GLU A 58 17.15 2.97 5.70
C GLU A 58 16.11 3.70 4.86
N ALA A 59 15.82 3.21 3.65
CA ALA A 59 14.83 3.84 2.76
C ALA A 59 13.40 3.76 3.35
N ILE A 60 12.98 2.56 3.80
CA ILE A 60 11.69 2.41 4.47
C ILE A 60 11.67 3.20 5.79
N ARG A 61 12.77 3.16 6.56
CA ARG A 61 12.88 3.89 7.83
C ARG A 61 12.71 5.38 7.68
N PHE A 62 13.47 5.98 6.77
CA PHE A 62 13.40 7.41 6.47
C PHE A 62 11.99 7.79 6.08
N TRP A 63 11.38 6.99 5.20
CA TRP A 63 10.05 7.28 4.69
C TRP A 63 8.97 7.16 5.76
N PHE A 64 8.98 6.06 6.51
CA PHE A 64 8.09 5.83 7.65
C PHE A 64 8.20 6.94 8.70
N LYS A 65 9.43 7.39 8.98
CA LYS A 65 9.70 8.54 9.85
C LYS A 65 9.05 9.82 9.32
N CYS A 66 9.20 10.16 8.04
CA CYS A 66 8.58 11.36 7.46
C CYS A 66 7.06 11.44 7.67
N LEU A 67 6.39 10.30 7.82
CA LEU A 67 4.93 10.23 7.90
C LEU A 67 4.44 10.23 9.34
N PHE A 68 5.10 9.42 10.16
CA PHE A 68 4.62 9.10 11.49
C PHE A 68 5.42 9.77 12.60
N GLU A 69 6.60 10.34 12.35
CA GLU A 69 7.50 10.80 13.42
C GLU A 69 7.09 12.17 13.98
N THR A 70 6.54 13.10 13.19
CA THR A 70 6.21 14.45 13.69
C THR A 70 4.75 14.61 14.09
N GLU A 71 4.49 15.29 15.20
CA GLU A 71 3.12 15.56 15.67
C GLU A 71 2.33 16.45 14.68
N GLN A 72 3.03 17.33 13.96
CA GLN A 72 2.48 18.16 12.88
C GLN A 72 2.06 17.35 11.64
N SER A 73 2.82 16.31 11.25
CA SER A 73 2.41 15.43 10.14
C SER A 73 1.18 14.59 10.49
N ARG A 74 0.97 14.26 11.76
CA ARG A 74 -0.23 13.54 12.24
C ARG A 74 -1.46 14.42 12.36
N LYS A 75 -1.31 15.73 12.59
CA LYS A 75 -2.43 16.65 12.86
C LYS A 75 -3.47 16.73 11.74
N TYR A 76 -3.06 16.45 10.50
CA TYR A 76 -3.93 16.48 9.32
C TYR A 76 -4.39 15.09 8.85
N ILE A 77 -4.00 14.03 9.57
CA ILE A 77 -4.36 12.65 9.26
C ILE A 77 -5.55 12.27 10.15
N ASP A 78 -6.67 11.94 9.52
CA ASP A 78 -7.82 11.32 10.18
C ASP A 78 -7.49 9.84 10.50
N TYR A 79 -7.48 9.49 11.78
CA TYR A 79 -7.18 8.13 12.25
C TYR A 79 -8.46 7.37 12.52
N ILE A 80 -8.77 6.39 11.67
CA ILE A 80 -9.88 5.47 11.89
C ILE A 80 -9.32 4.20 12.53
N LYS A 81 -9.70 3.93 13.78
CA LYS A 81 -9.37 2.66 14.44
C LYS A 81 -10.46 1.63 14.18
N ILE A 82 -10.08 0.50 13.60
CA ILE A 82 -10.95 -0.66 13.42
C ILE A 82 -10.70 -1.63 14.57
N GLU A 83 -11.73 -1.91 15.37
CA GLU A 83 -11.64 -2.74 16.57
C GLU A 83 -11.69 -4.23 16.22
N LYS A 84 -10.62 -4.96 16.55
CA LYS A 84 -10.49 -6.41 16.27
C LYS A 84 -11.60 -7.25 16.90
N GLN A 85 -12.08 -6.86 18.09
CA GLN A 85 -13.05 -7.62 18.90
C GLN A 85 -14.41 -7.84 18.23
N LYS A 86 -14.68 -7.15 17.11
CA LYS A 86 -15.93 -7.26 16.34
C LYS A 86 -15.92 -8.38 15.29
N TYR A 87 -14.79 -9.06 15.09
CA TYR A 87 -14.59 -9.97 13.97
C TYR A 87 -14.23 -11.39 14.44
N SER A 88 -14.85 -12.39 13.81
CA SER A 88 -14.60 -13.81 14.09
C SER A 88 -13.32 -14.31 13.41
N HIS A 89 -12.89 -13.65 12.34
CA HIS A 89 -11.69 -14.01 11.60
C HIS A 89 -10.73 -12.83 11.55
N ASP A 90 -9.47 -13.06 11.93
CA ASP A 90 -8.43 -12.03 12.01
C ASP A 90 -8.22 -11.22 10.72
N LYS A 91 -8.54 -11.80 9.55
CA LYS A 91 -8.38 -11.16 8.24
C LYS A 91 -9.51 -10.21 7.86
N GLN A 92 -10.67 -10.32 8.53
CA GLN A 92 -11.78 -9.38 8.34
C GLN A 92 -11.38 -7.94 8.71
N ILE A 93 -10.40 -7.77 9.61
CA ILE A 93 -9.92 -6.42 9.96
C ILE A 93 -9.34 -5.69 8.75
N TYR A 94 -8.60 -6.38 7.88
CA TYR A 94 -8.00 -5.78 6.67
C TYR A 94 -9.06 -5.49 5.61
N ILE A 95 -10.09 -6.33 5.54
CA ILE A 95 -11.28 -6.09 4.72
C ILE A 95 -11.95 -4.78 5.13
N GLU A 96 -12.13 -4.56 6.43
CA GLU A 96 -12.82 -3.38 6.93
C GLU A 96 -11.97 -2.12 6.84
N ILE A 97 -10.66 -2.22 7.13
CA ILE A 97 -9.68 -1.15 6.86
C ILE A 97 -9.75 -0.74 5.39
N CYS A 98 -9.75 -1.70 4.46
CA CYS A 98 -9.84 -1.43 3.03
C CYS A 98 -11.20 -0.83 2.64
N ASN A 99 -12.27 -1.31 3.26
CA ASN A 99 -13.63 -0.84 3.01
C ASN A 99 -13.86 0.60 3.45
N CYS A 100 -13.25 1.02 4.56
CA CYS A 100 -13.28 2.39 5.05
C CYS A 100 -12.49 3.38 4.19
N SER A 101 -11.70 2.88 3.22
CA SER A 101 -11.03 3.74 2.25
C SER A 101 -12.02 4.35 1.25
N TYR A 102 -11.74 5.57 0.79
CA TYR A 102 -12.58 6.29 -0.18
C TYR A 102 -12.49 5.76 -1.63
N SER A 103 -11.74 4.68 -1.86
CA SER A 103 -11.53 4.14 -3.22
C SER A 103 -12.79 3.50 -3.77
N LYS A 104 -13.07 3.73 -5.06
CA LYS A 104 -13.99 2.88 -5.82
C LYS A 104 -13.36 1.55 -6.22
N ASN A 105 -12.04 1.51 -6.35
CA ASN A 105 -11.28 0.31 -6.70
C ASN A 105 -10.47 -0.14 -5.48
N LYS A 106 -11.12 -0.82 -4.54
CA LYS A 106 -10.51 -1.30 -3.29
C LYS A 106 -9.75 -2.58 -3.54
N ARG A 107 -8.53 -2.66 -2.99
CA ARG A 107 -7.66 -3.81 -3.19
C ARG A 107 -6.94 -4.17 -1.90
N ILE A 108 -6.81 -5.46 -1.61
CA ILE A 108 -5.97 -5.97 -0.52
C ILE A 108 -4.85 -6.79 -1.13
N ILE A 109 -3.61 -6.46 -0.80
CA ILE A 109 -2.45 -7.23 -1.21
C ILE A 109 -2.18 -8.28 -0.14
N VAL A 110 -2.11 -9.54 -0.55
CA VAL A 110 -2.00 -10.71 0.33
C VAL A 110 -0.85 -11.62 -0.11
N ALA A 111 -0.22 -12.32 0.83
CA ALA A 111 0.80 -13.32 0.49
C ALA A 111 0.18 -14.55 -0.21
N ASN A 112 -1.00 -14.97 0.25
CA ASN A 112 -1.74 -16.10 -0.32
C ASN A 112 -3.24 -15.79 -0.37
N LYS A 113 -3.82 -15.72 -1.58
CA LYS A 113 -5.25 -15.47 -1.78
C LYS A 113 -6.15 -16.56 -1.21
N GLN A 114 -5.71 -17.83 -1.22
CA GLN A 114 -6.50 -18.96 -0.71
C GLN A 114 -6.80 -18.82 0.79
N SER A 115 -5.95 -18.09 1.53
CA SER A 115 -6.14 -17.84 2.95
C SER A 115 -7.34 -16.93 3.28
N TYR A 116 -7.97 -16.34 2.26
CA TYR A 116 -9.20 -15.57 2.35
C TYR A 116 -10.43 -16.36 1.83
N GLY A 117 -10.31 -17.68 1.61
CA GLY A 117 -11.36 -18.51 1.01
C GLY A 117 -12.72 -18.38 1.71
N GLU A 118 -12.73 -18.40 3.04
CA GLU A 118 -13.96 -18.23 3.86
C GLU A 118 -14.51 -16.79 3.87
N LEU A 119 -13.76 -15.83 3.32
CA LEU A 119 -14.09 -14.40 3.32
C LEU A 119 -14.47 -13.89 1.92
N MET A 120 -14.55 -14.77 0.91
CA MET A 120 -14.81 -14.39 -0.48
C MET A 120 -16.17 -13.71 -0.67
N ASP A 121 -17.18 -14.11 0.10
CA ASP A 121 -18.51 -13.47 0.05
C ASP A 121 -18.44 -12.02 0.54
N ILE A 122 -17.74 -11.78 1.66
CA ILE A 122 -17.57 -10.45 2.26
C ILE A 122 -16.73 -9.55 1.32
N LEU A 123 -15.68 -10.10 0.72
CA LEU A 123 -14.86 -9.39 -0.26
C LEU A 123 -15.68 -8.96 -1.48
N SER A 124 -16.55 -9.86 -1.96
CA SER A 124 -17.42 -9.60 -3.11
C SER A 124 -18.46 -8.54 -2.79
N GLU A 125 -19.14 -8.64 -1.64
CA GLU A 125 -20.12 -7.66 -1.16
C GLU A 125 -19.52 -6.25 -1.08
N LYS A 126 -18.29 -6.14 -0.55
CA LYS A 126 -17.59 -4.86 -0.38
C LYS A 126 -16.82 -4.40 -1.63
N GLN A 127 -16.87 -5.17 -2.71
CA GLN A 127 -16.16 -4.91 -3.98
C GLN A 127 -14.64 -4.73 -3.78
N ILE A 128 -14.04 -5.62 -3.00
CA ILE A 128 -12.62 -5.59 -2.67
C ILE A 128 -11.91 -6.73 -3.41
N ASN A 129 -10.91 -6.37 -4.21
CA ASN A 129 -10.12 -7.35 -4.95
C ASN A 129 -8.88 -7.77 -4.17
N LEU A 130 -8.60 -9.07 -4.12
CA LEU A 130 -7.32 -9.57 -3.61
C LEU A 130 -6.27 -9.56 -4.71
N LEU A 131 -5.10 -9.05 -4.38
CA LEU A 131 -3.92 -9.11 -5.22
C LEU A 131 -2.81 -9.93 -4.55
N ASP A 132 -2.12 -10.75 -5.31
CA ASP A 132 -0.83 -11.28 -4.87
C ASP A 132 0.31 -10.30 -5.17
N GLY A 133 1.53 -10.66 -4.75
CA GLY A 133 2.70 -9.82 -4.96
C GLY A 133 3.05 -9.59 -6.43
N TYR A 134 2.78 -10.53 -7.33
CA TYR A 134 3.07 -10.39 -8.76
C TYR A 134 2.08 -9.45 -9.43
N GLU A 135 0.80 -9.58 -9.14
CA GLU A 135 -0.23 -8.68 -9.64
C GLU A 135 -0.04 -7.26 -9.10
N ALA A 136 0.32 -7.13 -7.82
CA ALA A 136 0.69 -5.85 -7.24
C ALA A 136 1.90 -5.23 -7.97
N LYS A 137 2.99 -5.99 -8.17
CA LYS A 137 4.16 -5.54 -8.97
C LYS A 137 3.75 -5.06 -10.35
N SER A 138 2.95 -5.86 -11.07
CA SER A 138 2.49 -5.54 -12.42
C SER A 138 1.68 -4.23 -12.46
N MET A 139 0.77 -4.04 -11.49
CA MET A 139 -0.02 -2.82 -11.35
C MET A 139 0.82 -1.59 -10.96
N LEU A 140 1.91 -1.77 -10.21
CA LEU A 140 2.79 -0.68 -9.83
C LEU A 140 3.71 -0.27 -10.98
N ASN A 141 4.27 -1.25 -11.69
CA ASN A 141 5.18 -1.02 -12.82
C ASN A 141 4.48 -0.32 -13.99
N THR A 142 3.19 -0.61 -14.22
CA THR A 142 2.39 0.08 -15.24
C THR A 142 2.14 1.56 -14.93
N ARG A 143 2.32 2.00 -13.67
CA ARG A 143 2.08 3.38 -13.22
C ARG A 143 3.32 4.26 -13.20
N VAL A 144 4.52 3.68 -13.33
CA VAL A 144 5.79 4.45 -13.46
C VAL A 144 5.82 5.29 -14.75
N MET A 145 4.89 5.10 -15.70
CA MET A 145 4.82 5.85 -16.97
C MET A 145 3.95 7.12 -16.98
N GLN A 146 3.41 7.60 -15.87
CA GLN A 146 2.77 8.92 -15.82
C GLN A 146 3.34 9.82 -14.72
N ILE A 147 4.62 10.18 -14.89
CA ILE A 147 5.05 11.50 -14.45
C ILE A 147 4.42 12.47 -15.45
N SER A 148 3.40 13.19 -15.01
CA SER A 148 2.89 14.37 -15.72
C SER A 148 4.07 15.31 -15.96
N TYR A 149 4.64 15.29 -17.17
CA TYR A 149 5.42 16.40 -17.67
C TYR A 149 4.45 17.58 -17.75
N GLY A 150 4.39 18.40 -16.69
CA GLY A 150 3.81 19.72 -16.79
C GLY A 150 4.44 20.42 -18.00
N ASN A 151 3.64 21.24 -18.69
CA ASN A 151 3.93 21.82 -20.01
C ASN A 151 5.28 22.53 -20.21
N ASN A 152 6.23 22.52 -19.26
CA ASN A 152 7.55 23.16 -19.33
C ASN A 152 8.70 22.36 -18.67
N SER A 153 8.63 21.03 -18.52
CA SER A 153 9.81 20.27 -18.05
C SER A 153 10.83 20.05 -19.18
N PRO A 154 12.13 20.33 -18.96
CA PRO A 154 13.15 20.29 -20.01
C PRO A 154 13.33 18.85 -20.50
N ASN A 155 13.24 18.66 -21.82
CA ASN A 155 13.56 17.41 -22.49
C ASN A 155 15.00 17.01 -22.16
N ILE A 156 15.18 16.04 -21.26
CA ILE A 156 16.41 15.28 -21.19
C ILE A 156 16.36 14.34 -22.40
N ASN A 157 16.90 14.80 -23.53
CA ASN A 157 17.15 13.97 -24.70
C ASN A 157 18.17 12.89 -24.32
N GLY A 158 17.66 11.74 -23.87
CA GLY A 158 18.41 10.49 -23.80
C GLY A 158 18.54 9.88 -25.20
N ASN A 159 19.77 9.90 -25.69
CA ASN A 159 20.33 9.27 -26.89
C ASN A 159 19.47 8.35 -27.78
N ASN A 160 19.69 8.56 -29.08
CA ASN A 160 19.43 7.68 -30.23
C ASN A 160 18.00 7.65 -30.79
N ASN A 161 17.67 8.62 -31.64
CA ASN A 161 17.03 8.31 -32.91
C ASN A 161 17.37 9.37 -33.97
N ILE A 162 17.79 8.87 -35.13
CA ILE A 162 18.27 9.61 -36.28
C ILE A 162 17.12 10.41 -36.89
N VAL A 163 17.30 11.73 -37.01
CA VAL A 163 16.40 12.60 -37.79
C VAL A 163 16.73 12.44 -39.27
N LYS A 164 15.83 11.89 -40.07
CA LYS A 164 15.91 12.00 -41.53
C LYS A 164 15.37 13.38 -41.95
N LYS A 165 16.16 14.08 -42.76
CA LYS A 165 15.85 15.37 -43.39
C LYS A 165 14.64 15.27 -44.31
#